data_AF-A0A836RJQ1-F1
#
_entry.id   AF-A0A836RJQ1-F1
#
_cell.length_a   1.000
_cell.length_b   1.000
_cell.length_c   1.000
_cell.angle_alpha   90.00
_cell.angle_beta   90.00
_cell.angle_gamma   90.00
#
_symmetry.space_group_name_H-M   'P 1'
#
loop_
_entity.id
_entity.type
_entity.pdbx_description
1 polymer ?
#
loop_
_entity_poly.entity_id
_entity_poly.type
_entity_poly.pdbx_seq_one_letter_code
_entity_poly.pdbx_strand_id
1 'polypeptide(L)'
;MHPGDQLTGPAIVCEPTSTVVIDPGFEARLLERGEILIEVAGRRVRGAEKRVQGGQRPEPRDEGTTPTEQQGARAGRDDGHVRAGRRRSTSNPRRSACAPEPAAPDPVLLEIFNNLFASIAEQMGVTLQKTSFSTNVKERLDFSCALFDPQGNLVVNAPHIPVHLGAMSETVKRILADNPDMKPGDVYVTNDPYRGGSHLPDVTVITPVHHAASGGLLFFTASRAHHAEIGGVAPGSMPPFSRNLAEEGVLIRNFKLVDGGAAHDDELRRILTSGPYPTRAVRDNLADIAAQVAANNSGVRQLNELVQRYTLPVVQAYMKHIQQAASEKMRLALAALPDGSYRFADHLDDGSPIRVTITIRGSQAKVDFTGTGPVVPGNLNANRAIVTAAVLYIFRCL
;
A
#
# COMPACT_ATOMS: atom_id res chain seq x y z
N MET A 1 -18.60 -24.61 -0.87
CA MET A 1 -18.39 -25.50 -2.02
C MET A 1 -17.45 -26.63 -1.60
N HIS A 2 -17.56 -27.79 -2.23
CA HIS A 2 -16.61 -28.90 -2.16
C HIS A 2 -15.79 -28.97 -3.47
N PRO A 3 -14.58 -29.57 -3.46
CA PRO A 3 -13.80 -29.75 -4.68
C PRO A 3 -14.60 -30.52 -5.75
N GLY A 4 -14.64 -29.98 -6.96
CA GLY A 4 -15.47 -30.46 -8.06
C GLY A 4 -16.78 -29.67 -8.27
N ASP A 5 -17.26 -28.92 -7.27
CA ASP A 5 -18.44 -28.05 -7.42
C ASP A 5 -18.23 -27.04 -8.56
N GLN A 6 -19.29 -26.81 -9.35
CA GLN A 6 -19.35 -25.84 -10.43
C GLN A 6 -20.44 -24.79 -10.14
N LEU A 7 -20.18 -23.54 -10.50
CA LEU A 7 -21.06 -22.42 -10.17
C LEU A 7 -21.04 -21.36 -11.27
N THR A 8 -22.17 -21.19 -11.96
CA THR A 8 -22.32 -20.25 -13.08
C THR A 8 -22.71 -18.85 -12.59
N GLY A 9 -22.11 -17.81 -13.16
CA GLY A 9 -22.46 -16.42 -12.85
C GLY A 9 -23.80 -15.96 -13.46
N PRO A 10 -24.48 -14.94 -12.88
CA PRO A 10 -24.02 -14.08 -11.79
C PRO A 10 -24.07 -14.75 -10.41
N ALA A 11 -22.95 -14.76 -9.69
CA ALA A 11 -22.86 -15.32 -8.35
C ALA A 11 -21.71 -14.71 -7.52
N ILE A 12 -21.73 -14.96 -6.21
CA ILE A 12 -20.67 -14.56 -5.27
C ILE A 12 -20.31 -15.77 -4.41
N VAL A 13 -19.02 -16.07 -4.30
CA VAL A 13 -18.46 -17.08 -3.40
C VAL A 13 -17.70 -16.36 -2.29
N CYS A 14 -18.22 -16.43 -1.06
CA CYS A 14 -17.57 -15.87 0.12
C CYS A 14 -16.74 -16.95 0.83
N GLU A 15 -15.47 -16.67 1.08
CA GLU A 15 -14.54 -17.55 1.79
C GLU A 15 -14.00 -16.83 3.06
N PRO A 16 -13.41 -17.55 4.04
CA PRO A 16 -12.87 -16.92 5.25
C PRO A 16 -11.77 -15.87 5.01
N THR A 17 -11.15 -15.85 3.82
CA THR A 17 -10.06 -14.95 3.43
C THR A 17 -10.25 -14.31 2.04
N SER A 18 -11.40 -14.51 1.38
CA SER A 18 -11.63 -14.04 0.01
C SER A 18 -13.12 -13.77 -0.27
N THR A 19 -13.41 -13.02 -1.32
CA THR A 19 -14.76 -12.96 -1.90
C THR A 19 -14.62 -12.89 -3.41
N VAL A 20 -15.09 -13.93 -4.09
CA VAL A 20 -14.95 -14.11 -5.54
C VAL A 20 -16.30 -13.86 -6.19
N VAL A 21 -16.36 -12.83 -7.05
CA VAL A 21 -17.53 -12.54 -7.89
C VAL A 21 -17.38 -13.29 -9.21
N ILE A 22 -18.46 -13.91 -9.68
CA ILE A 22 -18.51 -14.67 -10.93
C ILE A 22 -19.53 -13.95 -11.82
N ASP A 23 -19.04 -13.27 -12.86
CA ASP A 23 -19.87 -12.47 -13.76
C ASP A 23 -20.78 -13.32 -14.66
N PRO A 24 -21.91 -12.76 -15.16
CA PRO A 24 -22.74 -13.41 -16.18
C PRO A 24 -21.92 -13.88 -17.38
N GLY A 25 -22.05 -15.15 -17.75
CA GLY A 25 -21.28 -15.76 -18.84
C GLY A 25 -19.96 -16.40 -18.43
N PHE A 26 -19.63 -16.44 -17.14
CA PHE A 26 -18.52 -17.22 -16.58
C PHE A 26 -19.01 -18.40 -15.73
N GLU A 27 -18.18 -19.44 -15.63
CA GLU A 27 -18.37 -20.63 -14.79
C GLU A 27 -17.15 -20.78 -13.88
N ALA A 28 -17.37 -20.88 -12.58
CA ALA A 28 -16.33 -21.17 -11.60
C ALA A 28 -16.35 -22.65 -11.19
N ARG A 29 -15.17 -23.22 -10.90
CA ARG A 29 -15.00 -24.58 -10.39
C ARG A 29 -13.99 -24.62 -9.25
N LEU A 30 -14.34 -25.26 -8.13
CA LEU A 30 -13.41 -25.45 -7.02
C LEU A 30 -12.49 -26.65 -7.30
N LEU A 31 -11.17 -26.45 -7.21
CA LEU A 31 -10.15 -27.47 -7.45
C LEU A 31 -9.80 -28.24 -6.15
N GLU A 32 -9.04 -29.34 -6.30
CA GLU A 32 -8.72 -30.29 -5.21
C GLU A 32 -8.03 -29.68 -3.98
N ARG A 33 -7.38 -28.51 -4.11
CA ARG A 33 -6.67 -27.85 -3.00
C ARG A 33 -7.36 -26.55 -2.53
N GLY A 34 -8.59 -26.31 -3.02
CA GLY A 34 -9.38 -25.13 -2.68
C GLY A 34 -9.18 -23.93 -3.61
N GLU A 35 -8.45 -24.06 -4.72
CA GLU A 35 -8.34 -22.98 -5.70
C GLU A 35 -9.64 -22.83 -6.51
N ILE A 36 -10.14 -21.62 -6.72
CA ILE A 36 -11.28 -21.36 -7.62
C ILE A 36 -10.75 -21.04 -9.03
N LEU A 37 -11.04 -21.92 -9.99
CA LEU A 37 -10.78 -21.69 -11.42
C LEU A 37 -12.03 -21.06 -12.06
N ILE A 38 -11.88 -19.95 -12.78
CA ILE A 38 -12.98 -19.32 -13.53
C ILE A 38 -12.72 -19.44 -15.03
N GLU A 39 -13.70 -19.98 -15.77
CA GLU A 39 -13.67 -20.18 -17.23
C GLU A 39 -14.83 -19.42 -17.91
N VAL A 40 -14.70 -19.12 -19.21
CA VAL A 40 -15.80 -18.53 -19.99
C VAL A 40 -16.81 -19.63 -20.35
N ALA A 41 -18.08 -19.45 -19.98
CA ALA A 41 -19.12 -20.44 -20.16
C ALA A 41 -19.24 -20.90 -21.63
N GLY A 42 -19.26 -22.22 -21.83
CA GLY A 42 -19.35 -22.86 -23.15
C GLY A 42 -18.03 -22.98 -23.93
N ARG A 43 -16.92 -22.36 -23.50
CA ARG A 43 -15.66 -22.36 -24.28
C ARG A 43 -14.72 -23.52 -23.90
N ARG A 44 -15.16 -24.77 -24.12
CA ARG A 44 -14.34 -25.99 -23.87
C ARG A 44 -12.98 -25.94 -24.57
N VAL A 45 -11.92 -25.74 -23.81
CA VAL A 45 -10.53 -25.91 -24.26
C VAL A 45 -10.26 -27.41 -24.49
N ARG A 46 -9.90 -27.80 -25.72
CA ARG A 46 -9.58 -29.21 -26.04
C ARG A 46 -8.19 -29.59 -25.53
N GLY A 47 -8.10 -30.12 -24.31
CA GLY A 47 -6.86 -30.55 -23.66
C GLY A 47 -6.80 -32.04 -23.31
N ALA A 48 -6.33 -32.86 -24.26
CA ALA A 48 -5.71 -34.19 -24.05
C ALA A 48 -6.26 -35.13 -22.94
N GLU A 49 -7.37 -35.83 -23.21
CA GLU A 49 -7.67 -37.08 -22.50
C GLU A 49 -6.63 -38.17 -22.83
N LYS A 50 -5.72 -38.46 -21.89
CA LYS A 50 -4.97 -39.73 -21.91
C LYS A 50 -5.77 -40.80 -21.16
N ARG A 51 -6.33 -41.75 -21.91
CA ARG A 51 -6.95 -42.96 -21.35
C ARG A 51 -5.97 -43.69 -20.43
N VAL A 52 -6.39 -43.93 -19.19
CA VAL A 52 -5.81 -44.95 -18.31
C VAL A 52 -6.84 -46.07 -18.18
N GLN A 53 -6.60 -47.20 -18.84
CA GLN A 53 -7.34 -48.44 -18.56
C GLN A 53 -6.57 -49.22 -17.48
N GLY A 54 -7.29 -49.70 -16.47
CA GLY A 54 -6.69 -50.41 -15.34
C GLY A 54 -6.26 -51.84 -15.67
N GLY A 55 -5.15 -52.26 -15.07
CA GLY A 55 -4.72 -53.65 -14.95
C GLY A 55 -4.62 -54.04 -13.48
N GLN A 56 -4.93 -55.29 -13.14
CA GLN A 56 -5.07 -55.76 -11.75
C GLN A 56 -3.73 -56.24 -11.14
N ARG A 57 -3.64 -56.17 -9.80
CA ARG A 57 -2.69 -56.95 -8.95
C ARG A 57 -3.27 -58.37 -8.69
N PRO A 58 -2.54 -59.36 -8.11
CA PRO A 58 -1.24 -59.31 -7.38
C PRO A 58 -0.19 -60.29 -7.99
N GLU A 59 0.82 -60.92 -7.36
CA GLU A 59 1.42 -61.00 -5.99
C GLU A 59 2.98 -61.17 -6.11
N PRO A 60 3.78 -61.36 -5.02
CA PRO A 60 5.25 -61.26 -5.03
C PRO A 60 6.04 -62.57 -4.76
N ARG A 61 7.37 -62.44 -4.52
CA ARG A 61 8.40 -63.43 -4.08
C ARG A 61 9.10 -64.24 -5.20
N ASP A 62 10.32 -64.78 -5.05
CA ASP A 62 11.36 -64.66 -4.00
C ASP A 62 12.79 -64.90 -4.57
N GLU A 63 13.84 -64.76 -3.73
CA GLU A 63 15.24 -65.29 -3.88
C GLU A 63 16.03 -64.87 -5.16
N GLY A 64 17.37 -64.79 -5.27
CA GLY A 64 18.59 -65.11 -4.51
C GLY A 64 19.78 -64.86 -5.50
N THR A 65 21.08 -64.88 -5.19
CA THR A 65 21.86 -65.23 -3.99
C THR A 65 23.16 -64.40 -3.87
N THR A 66 23.77 -64.47 -2.69
CA THR A 66 25.13 -64.09 -2.22
C THR A 66 26.31 -64.58 -3.09
N PRO A 67 27.61 -64.20 -2.85
CA PRO A 67 28.25 -63.63 -1.64
C PRO A 67 29.17 -62.38 -1.91
N THR A 68 30.07 -61.85 -1.05
CA THR A 68 30.68 -62.29 0.24
C THR A 68 31.11 -61.10 1.16
N GLU A 69 31.61 -61.45 2.33
CA GLU A 69 32.45 -60.77 3.35
C GLU A 69 33.73 -60.02 2.84
N GLN A 70 34.53 -59.27 3.63
CA GLN A 70 34.72 -59.24 5.11
C GLN A 70 35.26 -57.88 5.67
N GLN A 71 34.72 -57.49 6.84
CA GLN A 71 35.26 -56.72 8.00
C GLN A 71 36.46 -55.74 7.93
N GLY A 72 36.34 -54.64 8.71
CA GLY A 72 37.46 -53.90 9.34
C GLY A 72 37.58 -52.40 8.95
N ALA A 73 38.00 -51.44 9.78
CA ALA A 73 37.84 -51.12 11.22
C ALA A 73 38.74 -49.88 11.52
N ARG A 74 38.15 -48.78 12.03
CA ARG A 74 38.77 -47.67 12.80
C ARG A 74 39.97 -46.86 12.24
N ALA A 75 39.70 -45.56 12.05
CA ALA A 75 40.48 -44.37 12.51
C ALA A 75 41.91 -44.06 11.99
N GLY A 76 42.18 -42.77 11.71
CA GLY A 76 43.53 -42.19 11.86
C GLY A 76 43.94 -41.00 10.97
N ARG A 77 43.93 -39.79 11.57
CA ARG A 77 44.85 -38.63 11.34
C ARG A 77 44.84 -37.85 10.01
N ASP A 78 45.29 -36.60 10.15
CA ASP A 78 45.63 -35.61 9.12
C ASP A 78 46.95 -35.93 8.39
N ASP A 79 47.10 -35.51 7.13
CA ASP A 79 47.91 -34.33 6.73
C ASP A 79 48.10 -34.26 5.18
N GLY A 80 48.64 -33.14 4.65
CA GLY A 80 49.43 -33.18 3.39
C GLY A 80 48.76 -32.81 2.04
N HIS A 81 48.57 -31.51 1.81
CA HIS A 81 48.62 -30.76 0.53
C HIS A 81 48.34 -31.40 -0.87
N VAL A 82 47.34 -30.82 -1.55
CA VAL A 82 47.38 -30.23 -2.92
C VAL A 82 47.78 -31.11 -4.13
N ARG A 83 46.79 -31.43 -4.99
CA ARG A 83 46.77 -30.97 -6.41
C ARG A 83 45.38 -31.01 -7.04
N ALA A 84 45.24 -30.33 -8.19
CA ALA A 84 43.94 -29.97 -8.78
C ALA A 84 43.23 -31.11 -9.53
N GLY A 85 41.93 -31.27 -9.29
CA GLY A 85 41.03 -32.12 -10.08
C GLY A 85 39.83 -31.33 -10.60
N ARG A 86 39.71 -31.19 -11.94
CA ARG A 86 38.54 -30.55 -12.57
C ARG A 86 37.27 -31.37 -12.32
N ARG A 87 36.34 -30.87 -11.49
CA ARG A 87 34.94 -31.32 -11.50
C ARG A 87 34.06 -30.26 -12.17
N ARG A 88 33.25 -30.68 -13.16
CA ARG A 88 32.28 -29.82 -13.84
C ARG A 88 31.16 -29.48 -12.87
N SER A 89 31.06 -28.22 -12.45
CA SER A 89 29.83 -27.71 -11.84
C SER A 89 28.75 -27.62 -12.92
N THR A 90 27.61 -28.28 -12.71
CA THR A 90 26.43 -28.11 -13.57
C THR A 90 25.75 -26.80 -13.22
N SER A 91 26.27 -25.71 -13.79
CA SER A 91 25.72 -24.35 -13.64
C SER A 91 24.31 -24.29 -14.22
N ASN A 92 23.29 -24.43 -13.37
CA ASN A 92 21.90 -24.18 -13.72
C ASN A 92 21.76 -22.68 -14.08
N PRO A 93 21.47 -22.31 -15.34
CA PRO A 93 21.46 -20.92 -15.75
C PRO A 93 20.22 -20.22 -15.20
N ARG A 94 20.36 -19.54 -14.06
CA ARG A 94 19.40 -18.52 -13.63
C ARG A 94 19.24 -17.53 -14.79
N ARG A 95 18.06 -17.48 -15.41
CA ARG A 95 17.72 -16.54 -16.47
C ARG A 95 17.65 -15.12 -15.91
N SER A 96 18.82 -14.49 -15.73
CA SER A 96 18.95 -13.03 -15.66
C SER A 96 18.76 -12.42 -17.06
N ALA A 97 17.65 -12.77 -17.71
CA ALA A 97 17.18 -12.03 -18.86
C ALA A 97 16.64 -10.71 -18.31
N CYS A 98 17.24 -9.59 -18.72
CA CYS A 98 16.62 -8.29 -18.53
C CYS A 98 15.31 -8.30 -19.32
N ALA A 99 14.19 -8.47 -18.62
CA ALA A 99 12.87 -8.45 -19.27
C ALA A 99 12.63 -7.02 -19.76
N PRO A 100 12.35 -6.80 -21.07
CA PRO A 100 11.97 -5.48 -21.54
C PRO A 100 10.68 -5.04 -20.85
N GLU A 101 10.48 -3.73 -20.71
CA GLU A 101 9.25 -3.19 -20.12
C GLU A 101 8.02 -3.75 -20.85
N PRO A 102 7.11 -4.46 -20.17
CA PRO A 102 5.93 -5.02 -20.80
C PRO A 102 4.96 -3.87 -21.10
N ALA A 103 4.95 -3.42 -22.35
CA ALA A 103 4.16 -2.28 -22.83
C ALA A 103 2.64 -2.46 -22.64
N ALA A 104 2.18 -3.70 -22.51
CA ALA A 104 0.89 -4.06 -21.96
C ALA A 104 1.11 -4.98 -20.74
N PRO A 105 0.33 -4.83 -19.64
CA PRO A 105 0.45 -5.71 -18.48
C PRO A 105 0.03 -7.14 -18.83
N ASP A 106 0.78 -8.13 -18.32
CA ASP A 106 0.26 -9.49 -18.14
C ASP A 106 -0.75 -9.44 -16.98
N PRO A 107 -2.03 -9.85 -17.16
CA PRO A 107 -3.03 -9.82 -16.10
C PRO A 107 -2.64 -10.61 -14.84
N VAL A 108 -1.88 -11.71 -15.00
CA VAL A 108 -1.42 -12.54 -13.87
C VAL A 108 -0.35 -11.80 -13.08
N LEU A 109 0.61 -11.18 -13.77
CA LEU A 109 1.64 -10.36 -13.12
C LEU A 109 1.04 -9.07 -12.52
N LEU A 110 0.02 -8.48 -13.16
CA LEU A 110 -0.67 -7.30 -12.63
C LEU A 110 -1.29 -7.59 -11.26
N GLU A 111 -2.00 -8.72 -11.12
CA GLU A 111 -2.61 -9.12 -9.86
C GLU A 111 -1.54 -9.55 -8.83
N ILE A 112 -0.46 -10.22 -9.25
CA ILE A 112 0.67 -10.53 -8.37
C ILE A 112 1.31 -9.25 -7.82
N PHE A 113 1.56 -8.24 -8.65
CA PHE A 113 2.12 -6.97 -8.19
C PHE A 113 1.14 -6.17 -7.33
N ASN A 114 -0.16 -6.18 -7.66
CA ASN A 114 -1.21 -5.57 -6.84
C ASN A 114 -1.17 -6.13 -5.40
N ASN A 115 -1.20 -7.46 -5.25
CA ASN A 115 -1.13 -8.11 -3.95
C ASN A 115 0.22 -7.92 -3.24
N LEU A 116 1.35 -7.91 -3.97
CA LEU A 116 2.66 -7.63 -3.38
C LEU A 116 2.76 -6.21 -2.82
N PHE A 117 2.30 -5.19 -3.56
CA PHE A 117 2.30 -3.82 -3.07
C PHE A 117 1.31 -3.63 -1.90
N ALA A 118 0.11 -4.21 -1.98
CA ALA A 118 -0.88 -4.18 -0.90
C ALA A 118 -0.32 -4.82 0.38
N SER A 119 0.26 -6.01 0.26
CA SER A 119 0.89 -6.72 1.38
C SER A 119 2.01 -5.90 2.03
N ILE A 120 2.84 -5.18 1.25
CA ILE A 120 3.86 -4.28 1.81
C ILE A 120 3.22 -3.15 2.62
N ALA A 121 2.16 -2.50 2.11
CA ALA A 121 1.44 -1.45 2.82
C ALA A 121 0.74 -1.96 4.09
N GLU A 122 0.21 -3.17 4.07
CA GLU A 122 -0.35 -3.86 5.24
C GLU A 122 0.73 -4.21 6.27
N GLN A 123 1.90 -4.71 5.86
CA GLN A 123 3.02 -4.97 6.77
C GLN A 123 3.58 -3.67 7.39
N MET A 124 3.55 -2.55 6.66
CA MET A 124 3.79 -1.22 7.26
C MET A 124 2.74 -0.92 8.33
N GLY A 125 1.45 -1.13 8.05
CA GLY A 125 0.36 -0.93 9.01
C GLY A 125 0.46 -1.79 10.27
N VAL A 126 0.72 -3.09 10.11
CA VAL A 126 0.97 -4.04 11.22
C VAL A 126 2.21 -3.65 12.02
N THR A 127 3.23 -3.08 11.38
CA THR A 127 4.41 -2.52 12.08
C THR A 127 3.98 -1.34 12.95
N LEU A 128 3.30 -0.34 12.36
CA LEU A 128 2.85 0.88 13.03
C LEU A 128 1.93 0.57 14.22
N GLN A 129 0.91 -0.26 14.03
CA GLN A 129 -0.01 -0.67 15.09
C GLN A 129 0.74 -1.30 16.29
N LYS A 130 1.74 -2.15 16.03
CA LYS A 130 2.45 -2.87 17.10
C LYS A 130 3.48 -2.01 17.84
N THR A 131 4.09 -1.02 17.19
CA THR A 131 5.15 -0.18 17.77
C THR A 131 4.68 1.16 18.34
N SER A 132 3.52 1.65 17.90
CA SER A 132 2.89 2.88 18.42
C SER A 132 2.57 2.80 19.92
N PHE A 133 2.46 3.95 20.58
CA PHE A 133 2.03 4.08 21.97
C PHE A 133 0.56 4.47 22.12
N SER A 134 -0.04 5.24 21.20
CA SER A 134 -1.42 5.72 21.37
C SER A 134 -2.49 4.67 21.03
N THR A 135 -3.60 4.71 21.79
CA THR A 135 -4.78 3.86 21.59
C THR A 135 -5.53 4.16 20.28
N ASN A 136 -5.40 5.38 19.74
CA ASN A 136 -5.93 5.74 18.43
C ASN A 136 -5.32 4.86 17.33
N VAL A 137 -4.00 4.72 17.33
CA VAL A 137 -3.29 3.92 16.31
C VAL A 137 -3.39 2.42 16.63
N LYS A 138 -3.25 2.02 17.90
CA LYS A 138 -3.29 0.61 18.31
C LYS A 138 -4.65 -0.06 18.19
N GLU A 139 -5.69 0.58 18.72
CA GLU A 139 -7.01 -0.04 18.95
C GLU A 139 -8.08 0.51 18.00
N ARG A 140 -8.07 1.82 17.72
CA ARG A 140 -9.01 2.46 16.77
C ARG A 140 -8.56 2.37 15.31
N LEU A 141 -7.32 1.93 15.05
CA LEU A 141 -6.69 1.85 13.72
C LEU A 141 -6.72 3.18 12.96
N ASP A 142 -6.58 4.29 13.68
CA ASP A 142 -6.70 5.67 13.19
C ASP A 142 -5.39 6.12 12.51
N PHE A 143 -5.01 5.40 11.45
CA PHE A 143 -3.79 5.59 10.66
C PHE A 143 -3.98 5.07 9.21
N SER A 144 -3.10 5.44 8.28
CA SER A 144 -2.96 4.73 7.00
C SER A 144 -1.50 4.67 6.56
N CYS A 145 -1.11 3.53 5.97
CA CYS A 145 0.19 3.30 5.36
C CYS A 145 0.05 3.21 3.84
N ALA A 146 0.97 3.81 3.07
CA ALA A 146 0.84 3.94 1.63
C ALA A 146 2.18 3.94 0.89
N LEU A 147 2.14 3.49 -0.37
CA LEU A 147 3.27 3.45 -1.31
C LEU A 147 3.01 4.41 -2.48
N PHE A 148 4.04 5.12 -2.91
CA PHE A 148 3.96 6.12 -3.96
C PHE A 148 5.07 5.93 -4.99
N ASP A 149 4.78 6.27 -6.23
CA ASP A 149 5.75 6.29 -7.33
C ASP A 149 6.77 7.44 -7.17
N PRO A 150 7.83 7.56 -8.01
CA PRO A 150 8.83 8.61 -7.85
C PRO A 150 8.31 10.03 -8.14
N GLN A 151 7.05 10.18 -8.57
CA GLN A 151 6.36 11.46 -8.74
C GLN A 151 5.35 11.73 -7.61
N GLY A 152 5.33 10.89 -6.57
CA GLY A 152 4.44 11.04 -5.42
C GLY A 152 2.97 10.73 -5.71
N ASN A 153 2.64 10.06 -6.83
CA ASN A 153 1.28 9.53 -7.03
C ASN A 153 1.11 8.25 -6.22
N LEU A 154 -0.05 8.11 -5.56
CA LEU A 154 -0.42 6.90 -4.85
C LEU A 154 -0.40 5.68 -5.78
N VAL A 155 0.16 4.57 -5.30
CA VAL A 155 0.08 3.25 -5.95
C VAL A 155 -0.91 2.37 -5.18
N VAL A 156 -0.78 2.31 -3.86
CA VAL A 156 -1.65 1.53 -2.97
C VAL A 156 -1.63 2.12 -1.55
N ASN A 157 -2.71 1.91 -0.80
CA ASN A 157 -2.80 2.21 0.63
C ASN A 157 -3.44 1.05 1.40
N ALA A 158 -3.02 0.85 2.65
CA ALA A 158 -3.73 -0.01 3.60
C ALA A 158 -5.13 0.57 3.91
N PRO A 159 -6.20 -0.26 3.98
CA PRO A 159 -7.58 0.20 4.01
C PRO A 159 -8.08 0.50 5.43
N HIS A 160 -7.94 1.75 5.87
CA HIS A 160 -8.38 2.19 7.21
C HIS A 160 -9.23 3.47 7.17
N ILE A 161 -8.64 4.63 6.83
CA ILE A 161 -9.32 5.94 6.95
C ILE A 161 -9.55 6.60 5.57
N PRO A 162 -10.81 6.93 5.20
CA PRO A 162 -11.13 7.57 3.91
C PRO A 162 -10.44 8.92 3.64
N VAL A 163 -10.30 9.80 4.64
CA VAL A 163 -9.74 11.16 4.42
C VAL A 163 -8.23 11.13 4.07
N HIS A 164 -7.56 10.00 4.27
CA HIS A 164 -6.16 9.81 3.86
C HIS A 164 -6.02 9.55 2.34
N LEU A 165 -7.10 9.11 1.68
CA LEU A 165 -7.12 8.81 0.24
C LEU A 165 -6.90 10.10 -0.57
N GLY A 166 -5.86 10.12 -1.41
CA GLY A 166 -5.49 11.31 -2.19
C GLY A 166 -4.77 12.40 -1.40
N ALA A 167 -5.23 12.74 -0.18
CA ALA A 167 -4.62 13.76 0.67
C ALA A 167 -3.14 13.48 0.96
N MET A 168 -2.77 12.23 1.29
CA MET A 168 -1.36 11.84 1.46
C MET A 168 -0.53 12.03 0.18
N SER A 169 -1.14 11.90 -1.00
CA SER A 169 -0.45 12.11 -2.29
C SER A 169 -0.16 13.59 -2.54
N GLU A 170 -1.05 14.50 -2.12
CA GLU A 170 -0.77 15.95 -2.16
C GLU A 170 0.38 16.30 -1.19
N THR A 171 0.44 15.66 -0.02
CA THR A 171 1.56 15.81 0.92
C THR A 171 2.89 15.30 0.37
N VAL A 172 2.96 14.06 -0.14
CA VAL A 172 4.22 13.50 -0.68
C VAL A 172 4.72 14.36 -1.86
N LYS A 173 3.83 14.78 -2.76
CA LYS A 173 4.18 15.69 -3.86
C LYS A 173 4.69 17.04 -3.39
N ARG A 174 4.12 17.60 -2.32
CA ARG A 174 4.54 18.90 -1.81
C ARG A 174 5.89 18.80 -1.10
N ILE A 175 6.12 17.75 -0.32
CA ILE A 175 7.41 17.45 0.32
C ILE A 175 8.50 17.18 -0.74
N LEU A 176 8.19 16.51 -1.86
CA LEU A 176 9.10 16.40 -3.02
C LEU A 176 9.40 17.77 -3.66
N ALA A 177 8.39 18.61 -3.87
CA ALA A 177 8.57 19.94 -4.47
C ALA A 177 9.33 20.93 -3.57
N ASP A 178 9.21 20.79 -2.24
CA ASP A 178 9.94 21.62 -1.26
C ASP A 178 11.39 21.14 -1.04
N ASN A 179 11.70 19.87 -1.32
CA ASN A 179 13.00 19.25 -1.04
C ASN A 179 13.48 18.43 -2.26
N PRO A 180 13.94 19.05 -3.37
CA PRO A 180 14.35 18.30 -4.57
C PRO A 180 15.57 17.40 -4.33
N ASP A 181 16.48 17.79 -3.42
CA ASP A 181 17.78 17.13 -3.17
C ASP A 181 17.71 16.05 -2.06
N MET A 182 16.64 15.25 -2.00
CA MET A 182 16.47 14.20 -0.97
C MET A 182 17.56 13.13 -1.07
N LYS A 183 18.15 12.76 0.07
CA LYS A 183 19.24 11.79 0.20
C LYS A 183 18.76 10.44 0.73
N PRO A 184 19.46 9.33 0.43
CA PRO A 184 19.23 8.04 1.08
C PRO A 184 19.29 8.17 2.61
N GLY A 185 18.25 7.70 3.29
CA GLY A 185 18.14 7.80 4.75
C GLY A 185 17.56 9.12 5.28
N ASP A 186 17.12 10.04 4.42
CA ASP A 186 16.31 11.18 4.84
C ASP A 186 14.91 10.72 5.31
N VAL A 187 14.33 11.41 6.30
CA VAL A 187 12.92 11.25 6.69
C VAL A 187 12.28 12.61 7.01
N TYR A 188 11.06 12.83 6.53
CA TYR A 188 10.31 14.08 6.65
C TYR A 188 9.03 13.90 7.45
N VAL A 189 8.64 14.91 8.22
CA VAL A 189 7.42 14.95 9.04
C VAL A 189 6.65 16.24 8.76
N THR A 190 5.32 16.12 8.62
CA THR A 190 4.41 17.25 8.42
C THR A 190 2.99 16.94 8.84
N ASN A 191 2.26 17.95 9.33
CA ASN A 191 0.80 17.94 9.49
C ASN A 191 0.13 19.16 8.82
N ASP A 192 0.87 19.86 7.94
CA ASP A 192 0.49 21.17 7.39
C ASP A 192 -0.77 21.09 6.49
N PRO A 193 -1.91 21.70 6.89
CA PRO A 193 -3.15 21.66 6.13
C PRO A 193 -3.05 22.36 4.76
N TYR A 194 -2.09 23.28 4.61
CA TYR A 194 -1.81 23.96 3.34
C TYR A 194 -0.88 23.12 2.41
N ARG A 195 -0.44 21.95 2.87
CA ARG A 195 0.44 21.00 2.16
C ARG A 195 -0.08 19.56 2.22
N GLY A 196 -1.40 19.38 2.21
CA GLY A 196 -2.05 18.07 2.12
C GLY A 196 -2.37 17.38 3.45
N GLY A 197 -2.02 17.98 4.59
CA GLY A 197 -2.54 17.56 5.90
C GLY A 197 -4.07 17.65 5.94
N SER A 198 -4.74 16.74 6.64
CA SER A 198 -6.18 16.83 6.88
C SER A 198 -6.44 17.91 7.94
N HIS A 199 -5.90 17.69 9.13
CA HIS A 199 -5.86 18.59 10.28
C HIS A 199 -4.59 18.32 11.09
N LEU A 200 -4.23 19.17 12.06
CA LEU A 200 -2.97 19.03 12.81
C LEU A 200 -2.76 17.69 13.55
N PRO A 201 -3.80 17.01 14.08
CA PRO A 201 -3.65 15.67 14.64
C PRO A 201 -3.08 14.61 13.68
N ASP A 202 -3.29 14.76 12.37
CA ASP A 202 -2.92 13.74 11.36
C ASP A 202 -1.49 13.95 10.87
N VAL A 203 -0.51 13.60 11.72
CA VAL A 203 0.91 13.71 11.39
C VAL A 203 1.26 12.67 10.32
N THR A 204 1.84 13.16 9.22
CA THR A 204 2.34 12.35 8.10
C THR A 204 3.86 12.27 8.17
N VAL A 205 4.39 11.06 8.15
CA VAL A 205 5.83 10.77 8.03
C VAL A 205 6.10 10.20 6.65
N ILE A 206 7.05 10.79 5.92
CA ILE A 206 7.40 10.45 4.54
C ILE A 206 8.87 10.03 4.50
N THR A 207 9.13 8.86 3.92
CA THR A 207 10.47 8.31 3.74
C THR A 207 10.70 8.00 2.25
N PRO A 208 11.57 8.76 1.56
CA PRO A 208 11.98 8.43 0.19
C PRO A 208 12.70 7.07 0.15
N VAL A 209 12.47 6.32 -0.92
CA VAL A 209 13.14 5.04 -1.20
C VAL A 209 14.16 5.29 -2.29
N HIS A 210 15.45 5.17 -1.98
CA HIS A 210 16.54 5.34 -2.94
C HIS A 210 17.19 4.01 -3.32
N HIS A 211 17.79 3.96 -4.51
CA HIS A 211 18.49 2.79 -5.02
C HIS A 211 19.83 2.59 -4.32
N ALA A 212 20.00 1.45 -3.65
CA ALA A 212 21.15 1.15 -2.79
C ALA A 212 22.54 1.34 -3.44
N ALA A 213 22.67 1.17 -4.77
CA ALA A 213 23.95 1.27 -5.47
C ALA A 213 24.19 2.60 -6.21
N SER A 214 23.19 3.47 -6.36
CA SER A 214 23.33 4.72 -7.13
C SER A 214 22.76 5.96 -6.44
N GLY A 215 22.08 5.82 -5.31
CA GLY A 215 21.50 6.95 -4.57
C GLY A 215 20.34 7.65 -5.27
N GLY A 216 19.86 7.16 -6.41
CA GLY A 216 18.73 7.74 -7.13
C GLY A 216 17.39 7.42 -6.46
N LEU A 217 16.49 8.40 -6.38
CA LEU A 217 15.13 8.24 -5.87
C LEU A 217 14.32 7.26 -6.74
N LEU A 218 13.60 6.33 -6.10
CA LEU A 218 12.80 5.28 -6.75
C LEU A 218 11.31 5.42 -6.49
N PHE A 219 10.94 5.60 -5.22
CA PHE A 219 9.57 5.55 -4.68
C PHE A 219 9.48 6.39 -3.40
N PHE A 220 8.30 6.46 -2.79
CA PHE A 220 8.15 6.84 -1.39
C PHE A 220 7.34 5.80 -0.62
N THR A 221 7.68 5.67 0.66
CA THR A 221 6.75 5.14 1.66
C THR A 221 6.27 6.29 2.53
N ALA A 222 4.99 6.29 2.91
CA ALA A 222 4.51 7.23 3.92
C ALA A 222 3.45 6.58 4.80
N SER A 223 3.34 7.10 6.02
CA SER A 223 2.29 6.77 6.97
C SER A 223 1.72 8.04 7.57
N ARG A 224 0.39 8.08 7.77
CA ARG A 224 -0.34 9.15 8.46
C ARG A 224 -1.02 8.54 9.68
N ALA A 225 -0.92 9.19 10.84
CA ALA A 225 -1.47 8.67 12.11
C ALA A 225 -2.14 9.79 12.91
N HIS A 226 -3.27 9.48 13.55
CA HIS A 226 -4.08 10.45 14.29
C HIS A 226 -3.65 10.56 15.77
N HIS A 227 -2.82 11.55 16.09
CA HIS A 227 -2.42 11.82 17.47
C HIS A 227 -3.59 12.39 18.27
N ALA A 228 -3.93 11.76 19.39
CA ALA A 228 -5.03 12.18 20.27
C ALA A 228 -4.86 13.58 20.91
N GLU A 229 -3.64 14.09 20.90
CA GLU A 229 -3.20 15.33 21.53
C GLU A 229 -1.96 15.83 20.77
N ILE A 230 -1.99 17.08 20.29
CA ILE A 230 -0.91 17.71 19.51
C ILE A 230 -0.73 19.20 19.87
N GLY A 231 -1.23 19.63 21.03
CA GLY A 231 -1.29 21.04 21.44
C GLY A 231 -2.67 21.67 21.25
N GLY A 232 -2.73 23.00 21.14
CA GLY A 232 -3.98 23.75 20.99
C GLY A 232 -4.63 24.14 22.33
N VAL A 233 -5.68 24.97 22.28
CA VAL A 233 -6.25 25.68 23.45
C VAL A 233 -6.90 24.76 24.50
N ALA A 234 -7.33 23.57 24.11
CA ALA A 234 -7.95 22.58 24.99
C ALA A 234 -7.38 21.18 24.70
N PRO A 235 -7.30 20.26 25.69
CA PRO A 235 -6.85 18.89 25.48
C PRO A 235 -7.72 18.12 24.48
N GLY A 236 -7.09 17.32 23.63
CA GLY A 236 -7.75 16.52 22.59
C GLY A 236 -7.28 16.89 21.18
N SER A 237 -7.94 16.34 20.16
CA SER A 237 -7.55 16.49 18.75
C SER A 237 -8.27 17.62 18.01
N MET A 238 -9.49 18.01 18.40
CA MET A 238 -10.28 19.04 17.71
C MET A 238 -10.94 20.03 18.70
N PRO A 239 -10.21 21.03 19.22
CA PRO A 239 -10.78 22.08 20.08
C PRO A 239 -11.85 22.90 19.31
N PRO A 240 -13.15 22.85 19.70
CA PRO A 240 -14.26 23.26 18.84
C PRO A 240 -14.47 24.77 18.72
N PHE A 241 -13.85 25.57 19.60
CA PHE A 241 -14.00 27.03 19.62
C PHE A 241 -12.80 27.76 19.00
N SER A 242 -11.84 27.03 18.41
CA SER A 242 -10.66 27.60 17.76
C SER A 242 -11.04 28.42 16.54
N ARG A 243 -10.42 29.59 16.40
CA ARG A 243 -10.64 30.58 15.33
C ARG A 243 -9.44 30.72 14.39
N ASN A 244 -8.33 30.07 14.71
CA ASN A 244 -7.13 30.02 13.89
C ASN A 244 -6.30 28.77 14.21
N LEU A 245 -5.47 28.37 13.24
CA LEU A 245 -4.71 27.12 13.28
C LEU A 245 -3.74 26.99 14.47
N ALA A 246 -3.29 28.09 15.08
CA ALA A 246 -2.43 28.01 16.27
C ALA A 246 -3.21 27.53 17.51
N GLU A 247 -4.50 27.85 17.60
CA GLU A 247 -5.39 27.39 18.67
C GLU A 247 -5.77 25.90 18.52
N GLU A 248 -5.57 25.32 17.33
CA GLU A 248 -5.84 23.91 17.03
C GLU A 248 -4.70 22.97 17.41
N GLY A 249 -3.44 23.43 17.44
CA GLY A 249 -2.30 22.53 17.69
C GLY A 249 -0.93 23.05 17.25
N VAL A 250 0.08 22.20 17.40
CA VAL A 250 1.43 22.42 16.87
C VAL A 250 1.46 22.13 15.36
N LEU A 251 1.88 23.12 14.58
CA LEU A 251 2.06 23.02 13.13
C LEU A 251 3.50 22.61 12.76
N ILE A 252 3.66 21.38 12.26
CA ILE A 252 4.88 20.83 11.69
C ILE A 252 4.80 21.01 10.16
N ARG A 253 5.58 21.95 9.59
CA ARG A 253 5.44 22.35 8.18
C ARG A 253 6.09 21.40 7.16
N ASN A 254 7.42 21.38 7.16
CA ASN A 254 8.28 20.51 6.36
C ASN A 254 9.52 20.28 7.22
N PHE A 255 9.45 19.33 8.16
CA PHE A 255 10.53 19.09 9.10
C PHE A 255 11.30 17.82 8.70
N LYS A 256 12.59 17.97 8.41
CA LYS A 256 13.47 16.83 8.16
C LYS A 256 13.92 16.24 9.51
N LEU A 257 13.20 15.22 9.96
CA LEU A 257 13.46 14.48 11.19
C LEU A 257 14.75 13.64 11.13
N VAL A 258 15.15 13.18 9.95
CA VAL A 258 16.41 12.47 9.75
C VAL A 258 17.12 13.02 8.52
N ASP A 259 18.39 13.43 8.62
CA ASP A 259 19.25 13.79 7.46
C ASP A 259 20.34 12.74 7.26
N GLY A 260 20.27 11.99 6.16
CA GLY A 260 21.24 10.94 5.83
C GLY A 260 21.47 9.88 6.93
N GLY A 261 20.47 9.64 7.79
CA GLY A 261 20.56 8.76 8.97
C GLY A 261 20.82 9.44 10.32
N ALA A 262 21.11 10.74 10.37
CA ALA A 262 21.22 11.49 11.63
C ALA A 262 19.84 12.00 12.09
N ALA A 263 19.38 11.57 13.27
CA ALA A 263 18.06 11.93 13.81
C ALA A 263 18.04 13.28 14.54
N HIS A 264 16.93 14.00 14.42
CA HIS A 264 16.72 15.36 14.94
C HIS A 264 15.59 15.41 15.99
N ASP A 265 15.55 14.43 16.89
CA ASP A 265 14.46 14.25 17.87
C ASP A 265 14.29 15.43 18.84
N ASP A 266 15.38 16.10 19.23
CA ASP A 266 15.33 17.28 20.12
C ASP A 266 14.94 18.58 19.39
N GLU A 267 15.13 18.64 18.07
CA GLU A 267 14.54 19.67 17.21
C GLU A 267 13.02 19.47 17.10
N LEU A 268 12.58 18.22 16.89
CA LEU A 268 11.15 17.87 16.89
C LEU A 268 10.51 18.14 18.25
N ARG A 269 11.19 17.78 19.35
CA ARG A 269 10.79 18.13 20.73
C ARG A 269 10.60 19.63 20.87
N ARG A 270 11.56 20.44 20.40
CA ARG A 270 11.45 21.91 20.44
C ARG A 270 10.29 22.44 19.60
N ILE A 271 10.00 21.87 18.43
CA ILE A 271 8.79 22.22 17.65
C ILE A 271 7.53 21.92 18.46
N LEU A 272 7.45 20.74 19.08
CA LEU A 272 6.32 20.31 19.91
C LEU A 272 6.12 21.15 21.19
N THR A 273 7.17 21.80 21.72
CA THR A 273 7.11 22.55 23.00
C THR A 273 7.25 24.08 22.87
N SER A 274 7.41 24.66 21.68
CA SER A 274 7.70 26.11 21.51
C SER A 274 6.51 26.98 21.08
N GLY A 275 5.39 26.38 20.66
CA GLY A 275 4.18 27.13 20.33
C GLY A 275 3.49 27.73 21.57
N PRO A 276 2.56 28.69 21.41
CA PRO A 276 1.78 29.25 22.51
C PRO A 276 0.87 28.21 23.18
N TYR A 277 0.49 27.17 22.44
CA TYR A 277 -0.33 26.06 22.89
C TYR A 277 0.39 24.73 22.57
N PRO A 278 1.47 24.39 23.29
CA PRO A 278 2.32 23.23 22.99
C PRO A 278 1.62 21.92 23.34
N THR A 279 2.10 20.80 22.79
CA THR A 279 1.52 19.48 23.10
C THR A 279 1.71 19.10 24.56
N ARG A 280 0.66 18.55 25.14
CA ARG A 280 0.66 17.97 26.49
C ARG A 280 1.19 16.53 26.52
N ALA A 281 1.36 15.90 25.34
CA ALA A 281 1.71 14.49 25.19
C ALA A 281 3.07 14.23 24.50
N VAL A 282 4.07 15.14 24.66
CA VAL A 282 5.36 15.13 23.94
C VAL A 282 6.01 13.73 23.80
N ARG A 283 6.03 12.93 24.89
CA ARG A 283 6.58 11.55 24.88
C ARG A 283 5.86 10.66 23.86
N ASP A 284 4.54 10.72 23.84
CA ASP A 284 3.68 9.84 23.04
C ASP A 284 3.64 10.31 21.59
N ASN A 285 3.70 11.64 21.34
CA ASN A 285 3.91 12.18 20.00
C ASN A 285 5.24 11.69 19.38
N LEU A 286 6.35 11.79 20.12
CA LEU A 286 7.65 11.31 19.65
C LEU A 286 7.67 9.79 19.43
N ALA A 287 7.04 9.02 20.32
CA ALA A 287 6.99 7.56 20.21
C ALA A 287 6.13 7.08 19.01
N ASP A 288 4.99 7.72 18.76
CA ASP A 288 4.16 7.42 17.59
C ASP A 288 4.84 7.84 16.27
N ILE A 289 5.53 8.98 16.24
CA ILE A 289 6.33 9.38 15.07
C ILE A 289 7.48 8.39 14.85
N ALA A 290 8.16 7.91 15.89
CA ALA A 290 9.17 6.85 15.77
C ALA A 290 8.57 5.51 15.27
N ALA A 291 7.33 5.19 15.67
CA ALA A 291 6.60 4.04 15.14
C ALA A 291 6.28 4.18 13.64
N GLN A 292 5.90 5.39 13.19
CA GLN A 292 5.72 5.72 11.76
C GLN A 292 7.04 5.60 10.98
N VAL A 293 8.17 6.07 11.54
CA VAL A 293 9.51 5.88 10.94
C VAL A 293 9.84 4.39 10.81
N ALA A 294 9.58 3.58 11.84
CA ALA A 294 9.81 2.13 11.81
C ALA A 294 8.93 1.42 10.76
N ALA A 295 7.66 1.84 10.64
CA ALA A 295 6.72 1.35 9.63
C ALA A 295 7.18 1.69 8.21
N ASN A 296 7.47 2.96 7.92
CA ASN A 296 8.01 3.40 6.64
C ASN A 296 9.27 2.61 6.25
N ASN A 297 10.23 2.49 7.17
CA ASN A 297 11.44 1.70 6.96
C ASN A 297 11.18 0.21 6.69
N SER A 298 10.05 -0.34 7.15
CA SER A 298 9.60 -1.69 6.79
C SER A 298 9.19 -1.78 5.31
N GLY A 299 8.51 -0.76 4.78
CA GLY A 299 8.20 -0.65 3.36
C GLY A 299 9.44 -0.39 2.50
N VAL A 300 10.39 0.45 2.96
CA VAL A 300 11.67 0.75 2.27
C VAL A 300 12.46 -0.53 2.00
N ARG A 301 12.55 -1.44 2.98
CA ARG A 301 13.23 -2.74 2.82
C ARG A 301 12.53 -3.62 1.78
N GLN A 302 11.23 -3.87 1.95
CA GLN A 302 10.47 -4.76 1.07
C GLN A 302 10.41 -4.25 -0.38
N LEU A 303 10.32 -2.94 -0.62
CA LEU A 303 10.42 -2.36 -1.96
C LEU A 303 11.80 -2.57 -2.60
N ASN A 304 12.88 -2.46 -1.82
CA ASN A 304 14.24 -2.76 -2.32
C ASN A 304 14.42 -4.26 -2.62
N GLU A 305 13.87 -5.16 -1.78
CA GLU A 305 13.86 -6.60 -2.03
C GLU A 305 13.04 -6.95 -3.29
N LEU A 306 11.91 -6.29 -3.51
CA LEU A 306 11.09 -6.43 -4.71
C LEU A 306 11.84 -5.97 -5.98
N VAL A 307 12.56 -4.84 -5.91
CA VAL A 307 13.44 -4.35 -6.99
C VAL A 307 14.60 -5.31 -7.25
N GLN A 308 15.22 -5.90 -6.22
CA GLN A 308 16.25 -6.93 -6.40
C GLN A 308 15.71 -8.20 -7.07
N ARG A 309 14.45 -8.57 -6.78
CA ARG A 309 13.81 -9.78 -7.31
C ARG A 309 13.29 -9.63 -8.75
N TYR A 310 12.78 -8.46 -9.13
CA TYR A 310 12.09 -8.22 -10.41
C TYR A 310 12.76 -7.18 -11.33
N THR A 311 13.78 -6.47 -10.86
CA THR A 311 14.39 -5.26 -11.47
C THR A 311 13.51 -4.01 -11.40
N LEU A 312 14.15 -2.84 -11.32
CA LEU A 312 13.47 -1.54 -11.16
C LEU A 312 12.45 -1.22 -12.28
N PRO A 313 12.76 -1.37 -13.58
CA PRO A 313 11.82 -1.02 -14.66
C PRO A 313 10.53 -1.84 -14.58
N VAL A 314 10.62 -3.12 -14.23
CA VAL A 314 9.44 -3.98 -14.05
C VAL A 314 8.59 -3.52 -12.87
N VAL A 315 9.20 -3.20 -11.72
CA VAL A 315 8.48 -2.69 -10.55
C VAL A 315 7.77 -1.37 -10.88
N GLN A 316 8.46 -0.41 -11.52
CA GLN A 316 7.88 0.87 -11.92
C GLN A 316 6.79 0.72 -12.99
N ALA A 317 6.97 -0.17 -13.97
CA ALA A 317 5.95 -0.48 -14.96
C ALA A 317 4.68 -1.04 -14.32
N TYR A 318 4.78 -1.96 -13.35
CA TYR A 318 3.59 -2.51 -12.69
C TYR A 318 2.91 -1.53 -11.72
N MET A 319 3.65 -0.62 -11.05
CA MET A 319 3.03 0.49 -10.32
C MET A 319 2.15 1.35 -11.25
N LYS A 320 2.67 1.70 -12.43
CA LYS A 320 1.96 2.47 -13.45
C LYS A 320 0.77 1.71 -14.05
N HIS A 321 0.92 0.40 -14.31
CA HIS A 321 -0.17 -0.45 -14.81
C HIS A 321 -1.33 -0.55 -13.82
N ILE A 322 -1.06 -0.59 -12.51
CA ILE A 322 -2.10 -0.56 -11.45
C ILE A 322 -2.83 0.78 -11.44
N GLN A 323 -2.11 1.91 -11.49
CA GLN A 323 -2.71 3.24 -11.60
C GLN A 323 -3.58 3.39 -12.86
N GLN A 324 -3.12 2.84 -14.00
CA GLN A 324 -3.89 2.84 -15.25
C GLN A 324 -5.15 1.97 -15.15
N ALA A 325 -5.06 0.77 -14.56
CA ALA A 325 -6.21 -0.11 -14.35
C ALA A 325 -7.25 0.52 -13.41
N ALA A 326 -6.84 1.23 -12.35
CA ALA A 326 -7.73 1.98 -11.48
C ALA A 326 -8.42 3.14 -12.21
N SER A 327 -7.66 3.89 -13.03
CA SER A 327 -8.18 4.98 -13.87
C SER A 327 -9.20 4.48 -14.89
N GLU A 328 -8.97 3.32 -15.52
CA GLU A 328 -9.90 2.77 -16.51
C GLU A 328 -11.15 2.15 -15.86
N LYS A 329 -11.03 1.49 -14.70
CA LYS A 329 -12.21 1.08 -13.90
C LYS A 329 -13.10 2.28 -13.55
N MET A 330 -12.50 3.39 -13.11
CA MET A 330 -13.23 4.64 -12.83
C MET A 330 -13.94 5.20 -14.07
N ARG A 331 -13.27 5.18 -15.23
CA ARG A 331 -13.83 5.62 -16.51
C ARG A 331 -15.03 4.79 -16.96
N LEU A 332 -14.98 3.48 -16.76
CA LEU A 332 -16.08 2.57 -17.06
C LEU A 332 -17.27 2.80 -16.13
N ALA A 333 -17.03 2.97 -14.82
CA ALA A 333 -18.08 3.31 -13.85
C ALA A 333 -18.75 4.66 -14.19
N LEU A 334 -17.98 5.70 -14.52
CA LEU A 334 -18.52 7.00 -14.94
C LEU A 334 -19.31 6.90 -16.26
N ALA A 335 -18.83 6.13 -17.24
CA ALA A 335 -19.51 5.95 -18.52
C ALA A 335 -20.80 5.10 -18.44
N ALA A 336 -21.06 4.42 -17.32
CA ALA A 336 -22.33 3.75 -17.04
C ALA A 336 -23.38 4.71 -16.44
N LEU A 337 -22.98 5.89 -15.98
CA LEU A 337 -23.89 6.93 -15.48
C LEU A 337 -24.36 7.82 -16.64
N PRO A 338 -25.62 8.31 -16.63
CA PRO A 338 -26.11 9.20 -17.70
C PRO A 338 -25.35 10.52 -17.78
N ASP A 339 -25.09 10.99 -19.00
CA ASP A 339 -24.60 12.35 -19.27
C ASP A 339 -25.57 13.39 -18.66
N GLY A 340 -25.05 14.28 -17.82
CA GLY A 340 -25.90 15.14 -17.00
C GLY A 340 -25.17 16.15 -16.12
N SER A 341 -25.96 16.99 -15.44
CA SER A 341 -25.47 17.98 -14.47
C SER A 341 -26.29 17.87 -13.20
N TYR A 342 -25.79 17.04 -12.28
CA TYR A 342 -26.37 16.71 -10.99
C TYR A 342 -26.01 17.81 -9.99
N ARG A 343 -26.98 18.28 -9.21
CA ARG A 343 -26.78 19.37 -8.24
C ARG A 343 -27.31 18.95 -6.87
N PHE A 344 -26.52 19.22 -5.85
CA PHE A 344 -26.92 19.04 -4.46
C PHE A 344 -26.49 20.26 -3.65
N ALA A 345 -27.27 20.58 -2.61
CA ALA A 345 -26.97 21.65 -1.68
C ALA A 345 -27.44 21.23 -0.29
N ASP A 346 -26.55 21.37 0.68
CA ASP A 346 -26.74 21.02 2.08
C ASP A 346 -26.23 22.15 2.97
N HIS A 347 -26.35 22.02 4.29
CA HIS A 347 -25.88 23.02 5.24
C HIS A 347 -25.18 22.35 6.44
N LEU A 348 -24.16 23.01 6.98
CA LEU A 348 -23.61 22.68 8.29
C LEU A 348 -24.60 23.10 9.40
N ASP A 349 -24.36 22.65 10.64
CA ASP A 349 -25.23 22.93 11.81
C ASP A 349 -25.37 24.44 12.13
N ASP A 350 -24.45 25.28 11.67
CA ASP A 350 -24.50 26.75 11.77
C ASP A 350 -25.31 27.43 10.64
N GLY A 351 -25.80 26.65 9.68
CA GLY A 351 -26.49 27.11 8.47
C GLY A 351 -25.56 27.43 7.29
N SER A 352 -24.24 27.22 7.40
CA SER A 352 -23.29 27.49 6.31
C SER A 352 -23.50 26.53 5.13
N PRO A 353 -23.78 27.02 3.91
CA PRO A 353 -24.19 26.16 2.79
C PRO A 353 -23.01 25.46 2.13
N ILE A 354 -23.14 24.16 1.89
CA ILE A 354 -22.26 23.36 1.03
C ILE A 354 -23.01 23.09 -0.27
N ARG A 355 -22.41 23.41 -1.42
CA ARG A 355 -23.03 23.17 -2.74
C ARG A 355 -22.08 22.42 -3.66
N VAL A 356 -22.62 21.46 -4.40
CA VAL A 356 -21.86 20.71 -5.40
C VAL A 356 -22.67 20.55 -6.68
N THR A 357 -22.03 20.79 -7.82
CA THR A 357 -22.50 20.41 -9.15
C THR A 357 -21.55 19.36 -9.72
N ILE A 358 -22.02 18.14 -9.93
CA ILE A 358 -21.29 17.07 -10.62
C ILE A 358 -21.80 17.01 -12.05
N THR A 359 -20.92 17.26 -13.02
CA THR A 359 -21.25 17.19 -14.45
C THR A 359 -20.54 16.00 -15.07
N ILE A 360 -21.30 15.00 -15.52
CA ILE A 360 -20.80 13.77 -16.15
C ILE A 360 -20.94 13.89 -17.66
N ARG A 361 -19.90 13.48 -18.38
CA ARG A 361 -19.82 13.43 -19.85
C ARG A 361 -18.99 12.22 -20.27
N GLY A 362 -19.66 11.14 -20.65
CA GLY A 362 -19.07 9.83 -20.87
C GLY A 362 -18.20 9.41 -19.67
N SER A 363 -16.97 9.00 -19.94
CA SER A 363 -16.01 8.56 -18.93
C SER A 363 -15.32 9.68 -18.12
N GLN A 364 -15.91 10.88 -18.06
CA GLN A 364 -15.37 12.04 -17.33
C GLN A 364 -16.41 12.71 -16.43
N ALA A 365 -15.97 13.13 -15.24
CA ALA A 365 -16.76 13.94 -14.31
C ALA A 365 -16.01 15.23 -13.93
N LYS A 366 -16.70 16.37 -14.01
CA LYS A 366 -16.28 17.63 -13.37
C LYS A 366 -17.08 17.80 -12.08
N VAL A 367 -16.40 17.89 -10.94
CA VAL A 367 -17.00 18.33 -9.67
C VAL A 367 -16.73 19.82 -9.48
N ASP A 368 -17.77 20.59 -9.14
CA ASP A 368 -17.71 22.04 -8.97
C ASP A 368 -18.43 22.45 -7.67
N PHE A 369 -17.70 23.09 -6.75
CA PHE A 369 -18.22 23.52 -5.45
C PHE A 369 -18.66 25.00 -5.41
N THR A 370 -18.74 25.67 -6.57
CA THR A 370 -19.13 27.08 -6.67
C THR A 370 -20.50 27.32 -6.03
N GLY A 371 -20.57 28.29 -5.11
CA GLY A 371 -21.78 28.59 -4.32
C GLY A 371 -21.83 27.93 -2.94
N THR A 372 -20.82 27.13 -2.58
CA THR A 372 -20.47 26.84 -1.17
C THR A 372 -20.15 28.15 -0.43
N GLY A 373 -20.40 28.18 0.88
CA GLY A 373 -20.18 29.34 1.74
C GLY A 373 -18.71 29.76 1.89
N PRO A 374 -18.46 30.93 2.50
CA PRO A 374 -17.12 31.39 2.84
C PRO A 374 -16.51 30.58 3.99
N VAL A 375 -15.21 30.80 4.25
CA VAL A 375 -14.53 30.34 5.45
C VAL A 375 -15.27 30.83 6.70
N VAL A 376 -15.61 29.91 7.60
CA VAL A 376 -16.35 30.20 8.85
C VAL A 376 -15.41 30.63 9.98
N PRO A 377 -15.84 31.46 10.94
CA PRO A 377 -15.01 31.89 12.08
C PRO A 377 -14.92 30.83 13.20
N GLY A 378 -14.52 29.60 12.83
CA GLY A 378 -14.40 28.42 13.69
C GLY A 378 -13.52 27.34 13.05
N ASN A 379 -13.44 26.15 13.65
CA ASN A 379 -12.55 25.08 13.20
C ASN A 379 -13.12 24.17 12.08
N LEU A 380 -14.40 24.33 11.71
CA LEU A 380 -15.08 23.52 10.68
C LEU A 380 -14.79 23.99 9.24
N ASN A 381 -13.52 24.17 8.91
CA ASN A 381 -13.07 24.65 7.59
C ASN A 381 -12.32 23.55 6.81
N ALA A 382 -12.92 23.06 5.72
CA ALA A 382 -12.33 22.02 4.89
C ALA A 382 -11.28 22.59 3.90
N ASN A 383 -10.05 22.07 3.96
CA ASN A 383 -9.00 22.41 3.00
C ASN A 383 -9.14 21.59 1.68
N ARG A 384 -8.32 21.93 0.67
CA ARG A 384 -8.32 21.27 -0.65
C ARG A 384 -8.09 19.75 -0.58
N ALA A 385 -7.26 19.27 0.34
CA ALA A 385 -6.94 17.86 0.48
C ALA A 385 -8.10 17.07 1.07
N ILE A 386 -8.83 17.63 2.05
CA ILE A 386 -10.09 17.07 2.57
C ILE A 386 -11.13 16.97 1.44
N VAL A 387 -11.36 18.06 0.70
CA VAL A 387 -12.33 18.09 -0.41
C VAL A 387 -11.95 17.08 -1.50
N THR A 388 -10.66 16.96 -1.84
CA THR A 388 -10.17 15.97 -2.81
C THR A 388 -10.37 14.54 -2.31
N ALA A 389 -10.10 14.27 -1.03
CA ALA A 389 -10.28 12.94 -0.43
C ALA A 389 -11.75 12.53 -0.39
N ALA A 390 -12.65 13.43 -0.01
CA ALA A 390 -14.09 13.19 0.00
C ALA A 390 -14.63 12.86 -1.41
N VAL A 391 -14.23 13.62 -2.44
CA VAL A 391 -14.61 13.35 -3.84
C VAL A 391 -14.06 12.00 -4.32
N LEU A 392 -12.79 11.69 -4.04
CA LEU A 392 -12.19 10.40 -4.41
C LEU A 392 -12.82 9.21 -3.68
N TYR A 393 -13.27 9.40 -2.44
CA TYR A 393 -13.97 8.36 -1.69
C TYR A 393 -15.37 8.09 -2.26
N ILE A 394 -16.16 9.14 -2.55
CA ILE A 394 -17.48 8.98 -3.18
C ILE A 394 -17.37 8.33 -4.57
N PHE A 395 -16.37 8.70 -5.37
CA PHE A 395 -16.12 8.03 -6.64
C PHE A 395 -15.66 6.57 -6.47
N ARG A 396 -14.92 6.23 -5.39
CA ARG A 396 -14.55 4.85 -5.04
C ARG A 396 -15.75 3.99 -4.58
N CYS A 397 -16.92 4.58 -4.36
CA CYS A 397 -18.18 3.88 -4.08
C CYS A 397 -19.04 3.61 -5.34
N LEU A 398 -18.52 3.93 -6.54
CA LEU A 398 -19.08 3.56 -7.85
C LEU A 398 -18.46 2.25 -8.37
#